data_AF-A0A842YIL7-F1
#
_entry.id   AF-A0A842YIL7-F1
#
_cell.length_a   1.000
_cell.length_b   1.000
_cell.length_c   1.000
_cell.angle_alpha   90.00
_cell.angle_beta   90.00
_cell.angle_gamma   90.00
#
_symmetry.space_group_name_H-M   'P 1'
#
loop_
_entity.id
_entity.type
_entity.pdbx_description
1 polymer ?
#
loop_
_entity_poly.entity_id
_entity_poly.type
_entity_poly.pdbx_seq_one_letter_code
_entity_poly.pdbx_strand_id
1 'polypeptide(L)'
;MNIVDAIYVNALPKDGPKTPYSHATETNIIAASVDPVAIDYWASKNILCRIAAENGDNTSTMDPDNTSKGEFGDWLRLSLDELKAADYPFTVDLERIMVYVDSTN
;
A
#
# COMPACT_ATOMS: atom_id res chain seq x y z
N MET A 1 -1.19 -13.99 -8.17
CA MET A 1 -2.32 -13.32 -7.51
C MET A 1 -1.89 -12.99 -6.10
N ASN A 2 -2.11 -11.75 -5.68
CA ASN A 2 -1.76 -11.22 -4.37
C ASN A 2 -3.02 -10.70 -3.68
N ILE A 3 -3.08 -10.88 -2.37
CA ILE A 3 -4.21 -10.47 -1.54
C ILE A 3 -3.64 -9.66 -0.37
N VAL A 4 -4.23 -8.51 -0.12
CA VAL A 4 -3.98 -7.69 1.06
C VAL A 4 -5.21 -7.80 1.96
N ASP A 5 -5.00 -8.41 3.12
CA ASP A 5 -5.92 -8.31 4.24
C ASP A 5 -5.61 -7.01 4.99
N ALA A 6 -6.53 -6.06 4.91
CA ALA A 6 -6.45 -4.77 5.59
C ALA A 6 -7.61 -4.61 6.60
N ILE A 7 -8.17 -5.70 7.12
CA ILE A 7 -9.28 -5.63 8.10
C ILE A 7 -8.88 -4.77 9.29
N TYR A 8 -7.66 -4.95 9.81
CA TYR A 8 -7.03 -4.07 10.78
C TYR A 8 -5.73 -3.51 10.24
N VAL A 9 -5.59 -2.19 10.28
CA VAL A 9 -4.42 -1.47 9.78
C VAL A 9 -3.73 -0.74 10.92
N ASN A 10 -2.45 -1.03 11.12
CA ASN A 10 -1.59 -0.16 11.93
C ASN A 10 -1.09 1.00 11.06
N ALA A 11 -1.81 2.11 11.08
CA ALA A 11 -1.44 3.34 10.37
C ALA A 11 -0.70 4.35 11.26
N LEU A 12 -0.08 3.89 12.36
CA LEU A 12 0.72 4.70 13.26
C LEU A 12 2.21 4.50 12.94
N PRO A 13 2.89 5.51 12.36
CA PRO A 13 4.31 5.38 12.02
C PRO A 13 5.14 4.96 13.24
N LYS A 14 6.04 3.98 13.05
CA LYS A 14 6.99 3.45 14.06
C LYS A 14 6.40 2.58 15.18
N ASP A 15 5.08 2.38 15.24
CA ASP A 15 4.46 1.52 16.28
C ASP A 15 4.72 0.02 15.99
N GLY A 16 4.94 -0.31 14.72
CA GLY A 16 5.50 -1.58 14.27
C GLY A 16 4.52 -2.77 14.33
N PRO A 17 5.00 -3.99 14.09
CA PRO A 17 4.13 -5.17 13.98
C PRO A 17 3.58 -5.66 15.33
N LYS A 18 4.00 -5.08 16.46
CA LYS A 18 3.53 -5.46 17.80
C LYS A 18 2.37 -4.59 18.29
N THR A 19 1.86 -3.68 17.46
CA THR A 19 0.74 -2.79 17.79
C THR A 19 -0.48 -3.60 18.22
N PRO A 20 -1.07 -3.30 19.38
CA PRO A 20 -2.30 -3.96 19.81
C PRO A 20 -3.48 -3.54 18.93
N TYR A 21 -4.49 -4.41 18.78
CA TYR A 21 -5.71 -4.09 18.03
C TYR A 21 -6.43 -2.83 18.53
N SER A 22 -6.27 -2.48 19.82
CA SER A 22 -6.82 -1.23 20.39
C SER A 22 -6.21 0.05 19.80
N HIS A 23 -5.09 -0.05 19.10
CA HIS A 23 -4.43 1.07 18.41
C HIS A 23 -4.53 0.94 16.87
N ALA A 24 -4.96 -0.22 16.36
CA ALA A 24 -5.18 -0.42 14.95
C ALA A 24 -6.51 0.20 14.51
N THR A 25 -6.59 0.64 13.27
CA THR A 25 -7.83 1.10 12.65
C THR A 25 -8.51 -0.07 11.94
N GLU A 26 -9.75 -0.36 12.29
CA GLU A 26 -10.57 -1.33 11.57
C GLU A 26 -11.08 -0.72 10.26
N THR A 27 -10.86 -1.39 9.14
CA THR A 27 -11.32 -0.94 7.82
C THR A 27 -12.24 -1.94 7.12
N ASN A 28 -12.18 -3.22 7.51
CA ASN A 28 -12.90 -4.32 6.86
C ASN A 28 -12.64 -4.45 5.35
N ILE A 29 -11.46 -4.02 4.89
CA ILE A 29 -11.04 -4.07 3.48
C ILE A 29 -10.24 -5.34 3.20
N ILE A 30 -10.61 -6.04 2.13
CA ILE A 30 -9.78 -7.05 1.46
C ILE A 30 -9.54 -6.56 0.04
N ALA A 31 -8.27 -6.46 -0.37
CA ALA A 31 -7.89 -6.08 -1.72
C ALA A 31 -7.17 -7.23 -2.43
N ALA A 32 -7.35 -7.35 -3.74
CA ALA A 32 -6.69 -8.36 -4.54
C ALA A 32 -6.25 -7.82 -5.91
N SER A 33 -5.09 -8.29 -6.38
CA SER A 33 -4.60 -8.01 -7.73
C SER A 33 -3.74 -9.14 -8.28
N VAL A 34 -3.68 -9.25 -9.60
CA VAL A 34 -2.69 -10.09 -10.28
C VAL A 34 -1.34 -9.37 -10.44
N ASP A 35 -1.32 -8.05 -10.27
CA ASP A 35 -0.14 -7.21 -10.31
C ASP A 35 0.28 -6.86 -8.85
N PRO A 36 1.41 -7.41 -8.35
CA PRO A 36 1.91 -7.11 -7.01
C PRO A 36 2.25 -5.63 -6.81
N VAL A 37 2.77 -4.96 -7.84
CA VAL A 37 3.16 -3.55 -7.74
C VAL A 37 1.93 -2.67 -7.64
N ALA A 38 0.90 -2.98 -8.43
CA ALA A 38 -0.35 -2.23 -8.44
C ALA A 38 -1.06 -2.29 -7.08
N ILE A 39 -1.14 -3.46 -6.45
CA ILE A 39 -1.81 -3.59 -5.14
C ILE A 39 -1.00 -2.90 -4.03
N ASP A 40 0.33 -2.98 -4.04
CA ASP A 40 1.17 -2.27 -3.07
C ASP A 40 1.05 -0.74 -3.21
N TYR A 41 1.08 -0.26 -4.46
CA TYR A 41 0.87 1.16 -4.78
C TYR A 41 -0.51 1.62 -4.29
N TRP A 42 -1.56 0.89 -4.67
CA TRP A 42 -2.94 1.26 -4.35
C TRP A 42 -3.23 1.18 -2.86
N ALA A 43 -2.80 0.11 -2.18
CA ALA A 43 -3.06 -0.09 -0.75
C ALA A 43 -2.34 0.96 0.09
N SER A 44 -1.08 1.27 -0.23
CA SER A 44 -0.37 2.32 0.49
C SER A 44 -1.07 3.67 0.34
N LYS A 45 -1.43 4.06 -0.90
CA LYS A 45 -2.09 5.35 -1.15
C LYS A 45 -3.49 5.46 -0.53
N ASN A 46 -4.34 4.45 -0.75
CA ASN A 46 -5.78 4.53 -0.47
C ASN A 46 -6.17 4.04 0.93
N ILE A 47 -5.32 3.25 1.57
CA ILE A 47 -5.56 2.72 2.92
C ILE A 47 -4.56 3.36 3.88
N LEU A 48 -3.27 3.03 3.75
CA LEU A 48 -2.28 3.35 4.78
C LEU A 48 -2.05 4.87 4.93
N CYS A 49 -1.72 5.56 3.83
CA CYS A 49 -1.52 7.00 3.82
C CYS A 49 -2.79 7.76 4.19
N ARG A 50 -3.95 7.28 3.73
CA ARG A 50 -5.24 7.89 4.06
C ARG A 50 -5.47 7.88 5.57
N ILE A 51 -5.38 6.72 6.21
CA ILE A 51 -5.64 6.57 7.65
C ILE A 51 -4.58 7.32 8.47
N ALA A 52 -3.30 7.24 8.09
CA ALA A 52 -2.23 7.98 8.77
C ALA A 52 -2.47 9.50 8.69
N ALA A 53 -2.89 10.02 7.53
CA ALA A 53 -3.23 11.43 7.38
C ALA A 53 -4.48 11.83 8.21
N GLU A 54 -5.49 10.96 8.28
CA GLU A 54 -6.68 11.15 9.13
C GLU A 54 -6.30 11.19 10.63
N ASN A 55 -5.25 10.47 11.04
CA ASN A 55 -4.67 10.52 12.38
C ASN A 55 -3.76 11.75 12.62
N GLY A 56 -3.48 12.55 11.59
CA GLY A 56 -2.58 13.71 11.66
C GLY A 56 -1.09 13.37 11.54
N ASP A 57 -0.75 12.17 11.09
CA ASP A 57 0.62 11.72 10.92
C ASP A 57 1.23 12.13 9.56
N ASN A 58 2.56 12.15 9.51
CA ASN A 58 3.30 12.36 8.26
C ASN A 58 3.36 11.05 7.44
N THR A 59 2.86 11.11 6.22
CA THR A 59 2.81 9.97 5.28
C THR A 59 4.05 9.82 4.42
N SER A 60 5.02 10.74 4.46
CA SER A 60 6.09 10.82 3.46
C SER A 60 6.85 9.51 3.25
N THR A 61 7.09 8.73 4.32
CA THR A 61 7.88 7.50 4.23
C THR A 61 7.12 6.30 3.65
N MET A 62 5.79 6.37 3.66
CA MET A 62 4.88 5.34 3.17
C MET A 62 4.19 5.75 1.87
N ASP A 63 4.19 7.04 1.53
CA ASP A 63 3.58 7.57 0.32
C ASP A 63 4.23 6.93 -0.91
N PRO A 64 3.47 6.15 -1.71
CA PRO A 64 4.01 5.55 -2.91
C PRO A 64 4.35 6.58 -3.98
N ASP A 65 3.95 7.85 -3.89
CA ASP A 65 4.42 8.90 -4.80
C ASP A 65 5.75 9.53 -4.37
N ASN A 66 6.16 9.36 -3.11
CA ASN A 66 7.45 9.87 -2.66
C ASN A 66 8.59 8.94 -3.13
N THR A 67 9.24 9.33 -4.22
CA THR A 67 10.38 8.62 -4.81
C THR A 67 11.73 9.11 -4.30
N SER A 68 11.77 9.76 -3.13
CA SER A 68 13.05 10.09 -2.49
C SER A 68 13.78 8.81 -2.09
N LYS A 69 15.10 8.81 -2.23
CA LYS A 69 15.92 7.61 -2.05
C LYS A 69 15.68 6.95 -0.68
N GLY A 70 15.36 5.66 -0.69
CA GLY A 70 15.15 4.87 0.52
C GLY A 70 13.73 4.94 1.11
N GLU A 71 12.84 5.75 0.52
CA GLU A 71 11.42 5.78 0.88
C GLU A 71 10.64 4.70 0.13
N PHE A 72 9.41 4.42 0.58
CA PHE A 72 8.60 3.35 0.00
C PHE A 72 8.42 3.50 -1.52
N GLY A 73 8.12 4.71 -1.99
CA GLY A 73 7.94 4.97 -3.42
C GLY A 73 9.18 4.61 -4.26
N ASP A 74 10.39 4.87 -3.76
CA ASP A 74 11.66 4.52 -4.43
C ASP A 74 11.83 3.00 -4.53
N TRP A 75 11.69 2.27 -3.42
CA TRP A 75 11.77 0.81 -3.41
C TRP A 75 10.73 0.14 -4.32
N LEU A 76 9.54 0.72 -4.41
CA LEU A 76 8.49 0.24 -5.29
C LEU A 76 8.87 0.39 -6.78
N ARG A 77 9.56 1.47 -7.17
CA ARG A 77 10.05 1.63 -8.56
C ARG A 77 11.18 0.68 -8.86
N LEU A 78 12.12 0.50 -7.94
CA LEU A 78 13.19 -0.49 -8.10
C LEU A 78 12.61 -1.90 -8.30
N SER A 79 11.59 -2.27 -7.53
CA SER A 79 10.89 -3.54 -7.70
C SER A 79 10.16 -3.64 -9.04
N LEU A 80 9.49 -2.56 -9.46
CA LEU A 80 8.81 -2.49 -10.76
C LEU A 80 9.79 -2.65 -11.93
N ASP A 81 10.95 -2.01 -11.85
CA ASP A 81 11.96 -2.05 -12.91
C ASP A 81 12.53 -3.46 -13.08
N GLU A 82 12.82 -4.16 -11.97
CA GLU A 82 13.22 -5.57 -11.99
C GLU A 82 12.15 -6.48 -12.61
N LEU A 83 10.87 -6.24 -12.28
CA LEU A 83 9.77 -7.02 -12.84
C LEU A 83 9.56 -6.73 -14.33
N LYS A 84 9.70 -5.48 -14.76
CA LYS A 84 9.68 -5.10 -16.18
C LYS A 84 10.83 -5.71 -16.96
N ALA A 85 12.03 -5.82 -16.36
CA ALA A 85 13.18 -6.49 -16.98
C ALA A 85 12.93 -7.99 -17.21
N ALA A 86 12.00 -8.59 -16.48
CA ALA A 86 11.51 -9.96 -16.66
C ALA A 86 10.21 -10.04 -17.49
N ASP A 87 9.89 -9.00 -18.27
CA ASP A 87 8.72 -8.89 -19.16
C ASP A 87 7.35 -8.96 -18.45
N TYR A 88 7.30 -8.68 -17.14
CA TYR A 88 6.02 -8.54 -16.45
C TYR A 88 5.38 -7.17 -16.76
N PRO A 89 4.11 -7.13 -17.20
CA PRO A 89 3.43 -5.90 -17.62
C PRO A 89 2.85 -5.12 -16.44
N PHE A 90 3.58 -5.03 -15.33
CA PHE A 90 3.12 -4.41 -14.09
C PHE A 90 3.22 -2.88 -14.13
N THR A 91 2.47 -2.20 -13.27
CA THR A 91 2.33 -0.75 -13.33
C THR A 91 2.04 -0.08 -11.99
N VAL A 92 2.44 1.19 -11.88
CA VAL A 92 2.03 2.14 -10.82
C VAL A 92 1.10 3.24 -11.38
N ASP A 93 0.78 3.19 -12.66
CA ASP A 93 -0.13 4.13 -13.31
C ASP A 93 -1.56 3.89 -12.83
N LEU A 94 -2.11 4.85 -12.07
CA LEU A 94 -3.44 4.79 -11.49
C LEU A 94 -4.57 4.55 -12.51
N GLU A 95 -4.39 4.98 -13.76
CA GLU A 95 -5.38 4.77 -14.81
C GLU A 95 -5.36 3.33 -15.37
N ARG A 96 -4.32 2.57 -15.02
CA ARG A 96 -4.05 1.22 -15.54
C ARG A 96 -3.98 0.14 -14.45
N ILE A 97 -3.90 0.52 -13.18
CA ILE A 97 -3.94 -0.45 -12.09
C ILE A 97 -5.30 -1.17 -12.08
N MET A 98 -5.26 -2.46 -11.74
CA MET A 98 -6.44 -3.27 -11.54
C MET A 98 -6.39 -3.88 -10.15
N VAL A 99 -7.18 -3.33 -9.23
CA VAL A 99 -7.32 -3.80 -7.86
C VAL A 99 -8.79 -4.05 -7.58
N TYR A 100 -9.11 -5.27 -7.15
CA TYR A 100 -10.43 -5.64 -6.69
C TYR A 100 -10.49 -5.39 -5.20
N VAL A 101 -11.54 -4.71 -4.74
CA VAL A 101 -11.70 -4.32 -3.35
C VAL A 101 -13.04 -4.86 -2.87
N ASP A 102 -13.01 -5.62 -1.78
CA ASP A 102 -14.19 -5.95 -1.01
C ASP A 102 -14.14 -5.19 0.31
N SER A 103 -15.28 -4.64 0.70
CA SER A 103 -15.48 -3.96 1.98
C SER A 103 -16.74 -4.55 2.60
N THR A 104 -16.56 -5.39 3.60
CA THR A 104 -17.68 -6.04 4.27
C THR A 104 -18.28 -5.04 5.28
N ASN A 105 -19.52 -4.62 5.03
CA ASN A 105 -20.34 -3.86 5.99
C ASN A 105 -21.13 -4.82 6.89
#